data_AF-A0A7W0ZRX2-F1
#
_entry.id   AF-A0A7W0ZRX2-F1
#
_cell.length_a   1.000
_cell.length_b   1.000
_cell.length_c   1.000
_cell.angle_alpha   90.00
_cell.angle_beta   90.00
_cell.angle_gamma   90.00
#
_symmetry.space_group_name_H-M   'P 1'
#
loop_
_entity.id
_entity.type
_entity.pdbx_description
1 polymer ?
#
loop_
_entity_poly.entity_id
_entity_poly.type
_entity_poly.pdbx_seq_one_letter_code
_entity_poly.pdbx_strand_id
1 'polypeptide(L)' 'MEPKIDLATPKVDLAKAKATYEAVCSQCHELSDVVAAPPTSAQETRDMIERMIKENEAEITPAEITLIAAWLDATYVTKK' A
#
# COMPACT_ATOMS: atom_id res chain seq x y z
N MET A 1 -27.08 -0.20 25.18
CA MET A 1 -26.48 0.84 24.30
C MET A 1 -25.95 0.12 23.08
N GLU A 2 -26.68 0.17 21.99
CA GLU A 2 -26.27 -0.46 20.72
C GLU A 2 -25.37 0.52 19.96
N PRO A 3 -24.21 0.09 19.42
CA PRO A 3 -23.40 0.96 18.60
C PRO A 3 -24.05 1.05 17.21
N LYS A 4 -24.37 2.27 16.78
CA LYS A 4 -24.72 2.57 15.40
C LYS A 4 -23.45 2.41 14.56
N ILE A 5 -23.43 1.43 13.67
CA ILE A 5 -22.33 1.28 12.70
C ILE A 5 -22.60 2.27 11.56
N ASP A 6 -21.91 3.41 11.62
CA ASP A 6 -21.79 4.32 10.49
C ASP A 6 -20.98 3.61 9.38
N LEU A 7 -21.63 3.33 8.26
CA LEU A 7 -21.08 2.70 7.05
C LEU A 7 -20.16 3.65 6.25
N ALA A 8 -19.40 4.51 6.93
CA ALA A 8 -18.31 5.23 6.29
C ALA A 8 -17.19 4.21 6.01
N THR A 9 -16.72 4.14 4.77
CA THR A 9 -15.53 3.36 4.39
C THR A 9 -14.47 3.54 5.46
N PRO A 10 -13.97 2.47 6.12
CA PRO A 10 -13.04 2.63 7.22
C PRO A 10 -11.83 3.40 6.68
N LYS A 11 -11.64 4.61 7.23
CA LYS A 11 -10.49 5.45 6.90
C LYS A 11 -9.25 4.66 7.30
N VAL A 12 -8.46 4.24 6.32
CA VAL A 12 -7.24 3.48 6.57
C VAL A 12 -6.33 4.28 7.52
N ASP A 13 -5.83 3.64 8.56
CA ASP A 13 -4.81 4.21 9.44
C ASP A 13 -3.50 4.30 8.68
N LEU A 14 -3.13 5.52 8.26
CA LEU A 14 -1.93 5.75 7.46
C LEU A 14 -0.63 5.49 8.23
N ALA A 15 -0.62 5.56 9.57
CA ALA A 15 0.57 5.23 10.35
C ALA A 15 0.81 3.71 10.32
N LYS A 16 -0.26 2.93 10.51
CA LYS A 16 -0.21 1.46 10.33
C LYS A 16 0.16 1.09 8.89
N ALA A 17 -0.40 1.81 7.91
CA ALA A 17 -0.13 1.59 6.50
C ALA A 17 1.34 1.81 6.16
N LYS A 18 1.92 2.93 6.62
CA LYS A 18 3.36 3.22 6.49
C LYS A 18 4.22 2.14 7.10
N ALA A 19 3.94 1.73 8.35
CA ALA A 19 4.70 0.68 9.03
C ALA A 19 4.64 -0.66 8.28
N THR A 20 3.48 -0.99 7.70
CA THR A 20 3.30 -2.21 6.90
C THR A 20 4.09 -2.13 5.59
N TYR A 21 4.03 -0.99 4.89
CA TYR A 21 4.84 -0.74 3.70
C TYR A 21 6.34 -0.88 3.99
N GLU A 22 6.82 -0.25 5.06
CA GLU A 22 8.23 -0.31 5.44
C GLU A 22 8.65 -1.74 5.80
N ALA A 23 7.85 -2.47 6.58
CA ALA A 23 8.19 -3.81 7.03
C ALA A 23 8.11 -4.90 5.94
N VAL A 24 7.21 -4.74 4.97
CA VAL A 24 6.98 -5.74 3.90
C VAL A 24 7.81 -5.42 2.67
N CYS A 25 7.78 -4.18 2.17
CA CYS A 25 8.43 -3.84 0.91
C CYS A 25 9.96 -3.74 1.03
N SER A 26 10.53 -3.68 2.24
CA SER A 26 11.97 -3.68 2.45
C SER A 26 12.57 -5.08 2.66
N GLN A 27 11.79 -6.16 2.55
CA GLN A 27 12.27 -7.52 2.84
C GLN A 27 13.22 -8.06 1.77
N CYS A 28 13.05 -7.62 0.52
CA CYS A 28 13.82 -8.13 -0.62
C CYS A 28 14.84 -7.12 -1.15
N HIS A 29 14.54 -5.82 -1.08
CA HIS A 29 15.40 -4.74 -1.56
C HIS A 29 15.09 -3.43 -0.81
N GLU A 30 15.91 -2.40 -1.04
CA GLU A 30 15.72 -1.09 -0.42
C GLU A 30 14.49 -0.37 -0.98
N LEU A 31 13.86 0.46 -0.14
CA LEU A 31 12.69 1.26 -0.55
C LEU A 31 13.06 2.43 -1.48
N SER A 32 14.35 2.72 -1.63
CA SER A 32 14.87 3.75 -2.54
C SER A 32 14.42 3.53 -3.99
N ASP A 33 14.20 2.29 -4.41
CA ASP A 33 13.76 1.98 -5.77
C ASP A 33 12.33 2.51 -6.03
N VAL A 34 11.46 2.44 -5.02
CA VAL A 34 10.12 3.02 -5.07
C VAL A 34 10.18 4.55 -5.04
N VAL A 35 11.12 5.13 -4.29
CA VAL A 35 11.32 6.58 -4.25
C VAL A 35 11.86 7.11 -5.59
N ALA A 36 12.73 6.34 -6.25
CA ALA A 36 13.32 6.70 -7.54
C ALA A 36 12.30 6.61 -8.69
N ALA A 37 11.36 5.65 -8.62
CA ALA A 37 10.30 5.47 -9.61
C ALA A 37 8.94 5.26 -8.92
N PRO A 38 8.35 6.32 -8.33
CA PRO A 38 7.11 6.19 -7.57
C PRO A 38 5.90 5.99 -8.49
N PRO A 39 4.86 5.25 -8.05
CA PRO A 39 3.62 5.14 -8.79
C PRO A 39 2.91 6.50 -8.86
N THR A 40 2.38 6.83 -10.03
CA THR A 40 1.67 8.11 -10.30
C THR A 40 0.16 7.96 -10.37
N SER A 41 -0.35 6.73 -10.30
CA SER A 41 -1.78 6.43 -10.22
C SER A 41 -2.05 5.20 -9.35
N ALA A 42 -3.28 5.09 -8.85
CA ALA A 42 -3.70 3.91 -8.10
C ALA A 42 -3.61 2.61 -8.92
N GLN A 43 -3.69 2.69 -10.26
CA GLN A 43 -3.49 1.52 -11.12
C GLN A 43 -2.01 1.10 -11.11
N GLU A 44 -1.09 2.05 -11.27
CA GLU A 44 0.35 1.77 -11.20
C GLU A 44 0.78 1.21 -9.84
N THR A 45 0.16 1.70 -8.75
CA THR A 45 0.36 1.11 -7.41
C THR A 45 -0.01 -0.37 -7.38
N ARG A 46 -1.18 -0.73 -7.94
CA ARG A 46 -1.63 -2.13 -7.99
C ARG A 46 -0.71 -2.98 -8.86
N ASP A 47 -0.39 -2.51 -10.05
CA ASP A 47 0.47 -3.22 -11.00
C ASP A 47 1.87 -3.47 -10.42
N MET A 48 2.41 -2.48 -9.68
CA MET A 48 3.69 -2.63 -8.98
C MET A 48 3.65 -3.72 -7.91
N ILE A 49 2.63 -3.70 -7.03
CA ILE A 49 2.48 -4.71 -5.98
C ILE A 49 2.28 -6.10 -6.60
N GLU A 50 1.47 -6.20 -7.66
CA GLU A 50 1.24 -7.45 -8.38
C GLU A 50 2.52 -8.01 -9.00
N ARG A 51 3.39 -7.15 -9.57
CA ARG A 51 4.71 -7.55 -10.05
C ARG A 51 5.57 -8.12 -8.92
N MET A 52 5.57 -7.50 -7.74
CA MET A 52 6.36 -8.01 -6.61
C MET A 52 5.91 -9.40 -6.19
N ILE A 53 4.60 -9.65 -6.19
CA ILE A 53 4.04 -10.97 -5.81
C ILE A 53 4.31 -12.01 -6.90
N LYS A 54 4.02 -11.69 -8.16
CA LYS A 54 4.03 -12.67 -9.26
C LYS A 54 5.39 -12.93 -9.87
N GLU A 55 6.21 -11.89 -10.01
CA GLU A 55 7.50 -11.98 -10.70
C GLU A 55 8.66 -12.08 -9.71
N ASN A 56 8.51 -11.52 -8.51
CA ASN A 56 9.56 -11.50 -7.48
C ASN A 56 9.20 -12.31 -6.22
N GLU A 57 8.14 -13.11 -6.29
CA GLU A 57 7.75 -14.09 -5.26
C GLU A 57 7.50 -13.50 -3.86
N ALA A 58 7.15 -12.20 -3.78
CA ALA A 58 6.88 -11.55 -2.51
C ALA A 58 5.61 -12.11 -1.84
N GLU A 59 5.72 -12.51 -0.58
CA GLU A 59 4.60 -13.00 0.23
C GLU A 59 3.87 -11.83 0.88
N ILE A 60 2.84 -11.30 0.20
CA ILE A 60 2.04 -10.16 0.68
C ILE A 60 0.58 -10.60 0.82
N THR A 61 0.04 -10.50 2.03
CA THR A 61 -1.36 -10.88 2.30
C THR A 61 -2.35 -9.83 1.78
N PRO A 62 -3.64 -10.20 1.54
CA PRO A 62 -4.65 -9.24 1.08
C PRO A 62 -4.84 -8.02 2.00
N ALA A 63 -4.67 -8.20 3.31
CA ALA A 63 -4.75 -7.13 4.29
C ALA A 63 -3.56 -6.17 4.16
N GLU A 64 -2.36 -6.69 3.93
CA GLU A 64 -1.16 -5.90 3.71
C GLU A 64 -1.22 -5.17 2.37
N ILE A 65 -1.70 -5.80 1.29
CA ILE A 65 -1.94 -5.13 0.00
C ILE A 65 -2.79 -3.87 0.20
N THR A 66 -3.87 -3.97 0.96
CA THR A 66 -4.76 -2.83 1.24
C THR A 66 -4.04 -1.69 1.94
N LEU A 67 -3.23 -2.01 2.95
CA LEU A 67 -2.46 -1.03 3.72
C LEU A 67 -1.35 -0.39 2.88
N ILE A 68 -0.56 -1.21 2.19
CA ILE A 68 0.55 -0.79 1.34
C ILE A 68 0.04 0.12 0.22
N ALA A 69 -1.01 -0.30 -0.50
CA ALA A 69 -1.59 0.51 -1.56
C ALA A 69 -2.13 1.85 -1.04
N ALA A 70 -2.80 1.85 0.13
CA ALA A 70 -3.30 3.09 0.73
C ALA A 70 -2.16 4.06 1.09
N TRP A 71 -1.03 3.57 1.60
CA TRP A 71 0.13 4.41 1.89
C TRP A 71 0.79 4.95 0.61
N LEU A 72 1.03 4.09 -0.38
CA LEU A 72 1.63 4.48 -1.67
C LEU A 72 0.77 5.52 -2.39
N ASP A 73 -0.54 5.31 -2.45
CA ASP A 73 -1.47 6.24 -3.09
C ASP A 73 -1.53 7.57 -2.33
N ALA A 74 -1.60 7.54 -1.00
CA ALA A 74 -1.60 8.77 -0.20
C ALA A 74 -0.29 9.56 -0.30
N THR A 75 0.82 8.89 -0.56
CA THR A 75 2.16 9.49 -0.58
C THR A 75 2.54 10.01 -1.97
N TYR A 76 2.26 9.23 -3.02
CA TYR A 76 2.79 9.47 -4.36
C TYR A 76 1.72 9.82 -5.40
N VAL A 77 0.48 9.36 -5.22
CA VAL A 77 -0.58 9.58 -6.20
C VAL A 77 -1.26 10.92 -5.90
N THR A 78 -0.82 11.97 -6.61
CA THR A 78 -1.48 13.27 -6.56
C THR A 78 -2.86 13.19 -7.21
N LYS A 79 -3.88 13.72 -6.53
CA LYS A 79 -5.18 13.99 -7.14
C LYS A 79 -5.00 15.06 -8.22
N LYS A 80 -5.03 14.67 -9.49
CA LYS A 80 -5.23 15.63 -10.58
C LYS A 80 -6.65 16.19 -10.54
#